data_AF-A0A7X9HXV6-F1
#
_entry.id   AF-A0A7X9HXV6-F1
#
_cell.length_a   1.000
_cell.length_b   1.000
_cell.length_c   1.000
_cell.angle_alpha   90.00
_cell.angle_beta   90.00
_cell.angle_gamma   90.00
#
_symmetry.space_group_name_H-M   'P 1'
#
loop_
_entity.id
_entity.type
_entity.pdbx_description
1 polymer ?
#
loop_
_entity_poly.entity_id
_entity_poly.type
_entity_poly.pdbx_seq_one_letter_code
_entity_poly.pdbx_strand_id
1 'polypeptide(L)'
;LKTPFGEPSDALIIGEIGKKSAVFLARHGRHHTLLPTEINFKANIYAMKLLGVKAIISASAVGSLKEEIHPGEMVVPDQIFDRTRHREDTFFGQGIVAHISFAKPFCHTLREKLLKSLIKHSIPFHQNGTYLCMEGPQFSTRAESNLYKAWGMSVIGMTNLHEAKLAREAEICYATLALVTDYDCWHPVEEEVKIEKVLEIMKKNTENAQKVISDIISEDHIDSCECSTALRNAIVTPRSHWPEETYQKLKPLLLRWEKFNGK
;
A
#
# COMPACT_ATOMS: atom_id res chain seq x y z
N LEU A 1 -15.09 -6.23 12.61
CA LEU A 1 -15.85 -5.80 11.42
C LEU A 1 -15.78 -6.94 10.42
N LYS A 2 -16.91 -7.56 10.04
CA LYS A 2 -16.92 -8.68 9.09
C LYS A 2 -16.96 -8.16 7.66
N THR A 3 -16.29 -8.84 6.73
CA THR A 3 -16.33 -8.52 5.30
C THR A 3 -16.76 -9.75 4.49
N PRO A 4 -17.29 -9.59 3.28
CA PRO A 4 -17.64 -10.73 2.44
C PRO A 4 -16.41 -11.42 1.81
N PHE A 5 -15.20 -10.94 2.15
CA PHE A 5 -13.92 -11.52 1.75
C PHE A 5 -13.22 -12.24 2.91
N GLY A 6 -13.89 -12.42 4.05
CA GLY A 6 -13.31 -12.97 5.28
C GLY A 6 -12.97 -11.89 6.30
N GLU A 7 -12.16 -12.27 7.28
CA GLU A 7 -11.73 -11.36 8.35
C GLU A 7 -10.51 -10.53 7.92
N PRO A 8 -10.43 -9.25 8.30
CA PRO A 8 -9.19 -8.48 8.21
C PRO A 8 -8.06 -9.10 9.04
N SER A 9 -6.82 -8.67 8.80
CA SER A 9 -5.63 -9.16 9.51
C SER A 9 -5.69 -9.01 11.03
N ASP A 10 -6.41 -8.01 11.53
CA ASP A 10 -6.64 -7.76 12.95
C ASP A 10 -7.87 -6.83 13.14
N ALA A 11 -8.22 -6.53 14.37
CA ALA A 11 -9.09 -5.43 14.72
C ALA A 11 -8.55 -4.10 14.18
N LEU A 12 -9.42 -3.35 13.50
CA LEU A 12 -9.14 -1.98 13.09
C LEU A 12 -9.26 -1.08 14.31
N ILE A 13 -8.19 -0.36 14.64
CA ILE A 13 -8.15 0.57 15.77
C ILE A 13 -8.59 1.94 15.24
N ILE A 14 -9.71 2.43 15.75
CA ILE A 14 -10.25 3.76 15.39
C ILE A 14 -9.89 4.73 16.50
N GLY A 15 -9.35 5.88 16.12
CA GLY A 15 -8.99 6.94 17.05
C GLY A 15 -8.95 8.30 16.37
N GLU A 16 -8.41 9.28 17.08
CA GLU A 16 -8.26 10.64 16.58
C GLU A 16 -6.79 11.07 16.68
N ILE A 17 -6.31 11.78 15.66
CA ILE A 17 -5.06 12.52 15.69
C ILE A 17 -5.43 13.99 15.48
N GLY A 18 -5.24 14.81 16.50
CA GLY A 18 -5.78 16.17 16.52
C GLY A 18 -7.31 16.15 16.48
N LYS A 19 -7.90 16.71 15.41
CA LYS A 19 -9.36 16.73 15.18
C LYS A 19 -9.82 15.78 14.07
N LYS A 20 -8.95 14.87 13.64
CA LYS A 20 -9.15 14.02 12.46
C LYS A 20 -9.23 12.57 12.88
N SER A 21 -10.27 11.89 12.44
CA SER A 21 -10.43 10.45 12.67
C SER A 21 -9.41 9.67 11.84
N ALA A 22 -8.76 8.71 12.48
CA ALA A 22 -7.79 7.82 11.87
C ALA A 22 -8.19 6.36 12.14
N VAL A 23 -7.81 5.48 11.21
CA VAL A 23 -7.97 4.04 11.35
C VAL A 23 -6.60 3.40 11.18
N PHE A 24 -6.17 2.62 12.16
CA PHE A 24 -4.95 1.83 12.11
C PHE A 24 -5.28 0.35 11.97
N LEU A 25 -4.52 -0.35 11.11
CA LEU A 25 -4.60 -1.79 10.94
C LEU A 25 -3.19 -2.36 10.85
N ALA A 26 -2.87 -3.30 11.75
CA ALA A 26 -1.63 -4.06 11.67
C ALA A 26 -1.73 -5.07 10.52
N ARG A 27 -1.01 -4.81 9.43
CA ARG A 27 -1.01 -5.65 8.20
C ARG A 27 -0.80 -7.14 8.48
N HIS A 28 0.14 -7.46 9.37
CA HIS A 28 0.52 -8.84 9.72
C HIS A 28 -0.17 -9.36 11.00
N GLY A 29 -1.20 -8.64 11.49
CA GLY A 29 -1.70 -8.82 12.86
C GLY A 29 -0.78 -8.14 13.88
N ARG A 30 -1.32 -7.79 15.06
CA ARG A 30 -0.58 -7.11 16.15
C ARG A 30 0.59 -7.94 16.71
N HIS A 31 0.55 -9.25 16.50
CA HIS A 31 1.59 -10.19 16.91
C HIS A 31 2.44 -10.68 15.73
N HIS A 32 2.29 -10.08 14.55
CA HIS A 32 3.06 -10.40 13.35
C HIS A 32 2.97 -11.89 12.94
N THR A 33 1.77 -12.46 13.01
CA THR A 33 1.52 -13.90 12.82
C THR A 33 1.17 -14.29 11.38
N LEU A 34 1.02 -13.31 10.48
CA LEU A 34 0.67 -13.56 9.07
C LEU A 34 1.88 -13.33 8.16
N LEU A 35 2.23 -14.32 7.35
CA LEU A 35 3.15 -14.12 6.23
C LEU A 35 2.56 -13.16 5.20
N PRO A 36 3.39 -12.50 4.37
CA PRO A 36 2.90 -11.63 3.30
C PRO A 36 1.84 -12.26 2.39
N THR A 37 1.99 -13.55 2.06
CA THR A 37 1.04 -14.32 1.23
C THR A 37 -0.29 -14.61 1.93
N GLU A 38 -0.30 -14.66 3.27
CA GLU A 38 -1.48 -15.01 4.07
C GLU A 38 -2.34 -13.79 4.40
N ILE A 39 -1.86 -12.58 4.09
CA ILE A 39 -2.62 -11.34 4.34
C ILE A 39 -3.87 -11.34 3.48
N ASN A 40 -5.03 -11.17 4.13
CA ASN A 40 -6.29 -10.97 3.44
C ASN A 40 -6.44 -9.52 2.99
N PHE A 41 -5.77 -9.15 1.89
CA PHE A 41 -5.76 -7.79 1.36
C PHE A 41 -7.16 -7.28 1.00
N LYS A 42 -8.03 -8.15 0.44
CA LYS A 42 -9.41 -7.81 0.12
C LYS A 42 -10.20 -7.43 1.38
N ALA A 43 -10.14 -8.26 2.43
CA ALA A 43 -10.82 -7.93 3.69
C ALA A 43 -10.28 -6.65 4.31
N ASN A 44 -8.97 -6.44 4.31
CA ASN A 44 -8.34 -5.23 4.85
C ASN A 44 -8.82 -3.95 4.13
N ILE A 45 -8.72 -3.90 2.81
CA ILE A 45 -9.14 -2.73 2.03
C ILE A 45 -10.66 -2.52 2.07
N TYR A 46 -11.44 -3.60 2.00
CA TYR A 46 -12.91 -3.51 2.09
C TYR A 46 -13.36 -3.00 3.45
N ALA A 47 -12.73 -3.45 4.54
CA ALA A 47 -12.96 -2.93 5.88
C ALA A 47 -12.70 -1.41 5.97
N MET A 48 -11.60 -0.94 5.40
CA MET A 48 -11.29 0.49 5.31
C MET A 48 -12.37 1.25 4.52
N LYS A 49 -12.85 0.69 3.40
CA LYS A 49 -13.95 1.28 2.62
C LYS A 49 -15.23 1.42 3.43
N LEU A 50 -15.62 0.38 4.18
CA LEU A 50 -16.80 0.38 5.04
C LEU A 50 -16.72 1.46 6.13
N LEU A 51 -15.54 1.68 6.70
CA LEU A 51 -15.30 2.74 7.68
C LEU A 51 -15.20 4.15 7.07
N GLY A 52 -15.37 4.27 5.74
CA GLY A 52 -15.37 5.55 5.04
C GLY A 52 -13.99 6.16 4.80
N VAL A 53 -12.91 5.37 5.01
CA VAL A 53 -11.51 5.80 4.78
C VAL A 53 -11.34 6.35 3.37
N LYS A 54 -10.72 7.53 3.26
CA LYS A 54 -10.47 8.23 1.99
C LYS A 54 -9.02 8.12 1.52
N ALA A 55 -8.12 7.84 2.45
CA ALA A 55 -6.68 7.81 2.23
C ALA A 55 -6.04 6.70 3.06
N ILE A 56 -5.09 5.98 2.48
CA ILE A 56 -4.28 4.97 3.14
C ILE A 56 -2.82 5.33 2.89
N ILE A 57 -2.08 5.50 3.98
CA ILE A 57 -0.62 5.54 3.96
C ILE A 57 -0.13 4.18 4.43
N SER A 58 0.58 3.50 3.55
CA SER A 58 1.21 2.22 3.83
C SER A 58 2.64 2.44 4.29
N ALA A 59 2.94 2.12 5.55
CA ALA A 59 4.32 2.02 6.03
C ALA A 59 4.83 0.59 5.79
N SER A 60 5.97 0.46 5.10
CA SER A 60 6.52 -0.84 4.69
C SER A 60 8.01 -0.89 4.91
N ALA A 61 8.51 -1.90 5.62
CA ALA A 61 9.93 -2.24 5.59
C ALA A 61 10.32 -2.73 4.18
N VAL A 62 11.48 -2.31 3.68
CA VAL A 62 11.98 -2.67 2.36
C VAL A 62 13.50 -2.82 2.36
N GLY A 63 14.00 -3.70 1.49
CA GLY A 63 15.41 -3.73 1.11
C GLY A 63 15.69 -2.73 -0.01
N SER A 64 16.87 -2.13 0.00
CA SER A 64 17.34 -1.25 -1.06
C SER A 64 17.94 -2.02 -2.23
N LEU A 65 17.62 -1.65 -3.47
CA LEU A 65 18.25 -2.17 -4.67
C LEU A 65 19.24 -1.16 -5.30
N LYS A 66 19.59 -0.11 -4.57
CA LYS A 66 20.43 1.00 -5.07
C LYS A 66 21.52 1.35 -4.06
N GLU A 67 22.69 1.71 -4.56
CA GLU A 67 23.82 2.08 -3.71
C GLU A 67 23.50 3.35 -2.93
N GLU A 68 22.85 4.31 -3.60
CA GLU A 68 22.53 5.63 -3.07
C GLU A 68 21.30 5.67 -2.14
N ILE A 69 20.57 4.55 -1.97
CA ILE A 69 19.42 4.43 -1.07
C ILE A 69 19.86 3.63 0.15
N HIS A 70 20.15 4.31 1.25
CA HIS A 70 20.78 3.67 2.41
C HIS A 70 19.76 3.20 3.47
N PRO A 71 20.07 2.14 4.24
CA PRO A 71 19.30 1.77 5.43
C PRO A 71 19.12 2.93 6.41
N GLY A 72 17.89 3.11 6.90
CA GLY A 72 17.49 4.24 7.75
C GLY A 72 16.99 5.47 6.99
N GLU A 73 17.07 5.47 5.66
CA GLU A 73 16.40 6.45 4.80
C GLU A 73 15.00 5.96 4.41
N MET A 74 14.22 6.85 3.79
CA MET A 74 12.87 6.53 3.30
C MET A 74 12.75 6.72 1.79
N VAL A 75 11.84 5.99 1.16
CA VAL A 75 11.49 6.18 -0.25
C VAL A 75 9.99 6.40 -0.36
N VAL A 76 9.58 7.38 -1.17
CA VAL A 76 8.17 7.61 -1.53
C VAL A 76 7.97 7.15 -2.98
N PRO A 77 7.79 5.83 -3.23
CA PRO A 77 7.78 5.30 -4.59
C PRO A 77 6.63 5.89 -5.42
N ASP A 78 6.87 6.03 -6.73
CA ASP A 78 5.90 6.46 -7.74
C ASP A 78 5.47 5.31 -8.66
N GLN A 79 6.23 4.22 -8.68
CA GLN A 79 5.96 3.03 -9.47
C GLN A 79 6.07 1.75 -8.65
N ILE A 80 5.38 0.70 -9.11
CA ILE A 80 5.40 -0.62 -8.49
C ILE A 80 5.51 -1.69 -9.57
N PHE A 81 6.31 -2.71 -9.30
CA PHE A 81 6.52 -3.87 -10.18
C PHE A 81 6.05 -5.15 -9.47
N ASP A 82 5.32 -5.99 -10.19
CA ASP A 82 4.68 -7.20 -9.66
C ASP A 82 5.55 -8.46 -9.88
N ARG A 83 6.00 -9.08 -8.79
CA ARG A 83 6.63 -10.41 -8.76
C ARG A 83 5.87 -11.40 -7.86
N THR A 84 4.64 -11.06 -7.50
CA THR A 84 3.72 -11.92 -6.74
C THR A 84 3.11 -13.00 -7.63
N ARG A 85 2.54 -14.06 -7.03
CA ARG A 85 2.07 -15.25 -7.75
C ARG A 85 0.76 -15.84 -7.25
N HIS A 86 0.44 -15.70 -5.96
CA HIS A 86 -0.59 -16.55 -5.31
C HIS A 86 -1.82 -15.80 -4.80
N ARG A 87 -1.82 -14.48 -4.90
CA ARG A 87 -2.73 -13.62 -4.13
C ARG A 87 -3.77 -12.98 -5.04
N GLU A 88 -5.02 -12.99 -4.58
CA GLU A 88 -6.14 -12.35 -5.31
C GLU A 88 -5.99 -10.83 -5.31
N ASP A 89 -5.99 -10.22 -6.49
CA ASP A 89 -5.63 -8.82 -6.71
C ASP A 89 -6.75 -7.92 -7.23
N THR A 90 -7.99 -8.44 -7.26
CA THR A 90 -9.19 -7.70 -7.64
C THR A 90 -10.40 -8.07 -6.79
N PHE A 91 -11.28 -7.10 -6.52
CA PHE A 91 -12.62 -7.31 -5.99
C PHE A 91 -13.61 -7.76 -7.06
N PHE A 92 -13.33 -7.46 -8.33
CA PHE A 92 -14.23 -7.71 -9.45
C PHE A 92 -14.07 -9.15 -9.98
N GLY A 93 -14.94 -9.51 -10.93
CA GLY A 93 -15.15 -10.88 -11.39
C GLY A 93 -16.57 -11.34 -11.10
N GLN A 94 -16.83 -12.64 -11.27
CA GLN A 94 -18.13 -13.27 -10.94
C GLN A 94 -19.33 -12.50 -11.54
N GLY A 95 -19.20 -12.04 -12.78
CA GLY A 95 -20.25 -11.33 -13.52
C GLY A 95 -20.23 -9.80 -13.44
N ILE A 96 -19.28 -9.17 -12.74
CA ILE A 96 -19.02 -7.72 -12.84
C ILE A 96 -17.57 -7.50 -13.23
N VAL A 97 -17.33 -7.05 -14.46
CA VAL A 97 -15.99 -6.82 -15.01
C VAL A 97 -15.61 -5.35 -14.92
N ALA A 98 -14.45 -5.07 -14.33
CA ALA A 98 -13.85 -3.74 -14.30
C ALA A 98 -12.38 -3.77 -14.74
N HIS A 99 -11.96 -2.78 -15.51
CA HIS A 99 -10.57 -2.56 -15.91
C HIS A 99 -10.14 -1.16 -15.50
N ILE A 100 -9.51 -1.07 -14.33
CA ILE A 100 -9.08 0.20 -13.77
C ILE A 100 -7.68 0.57 -14.26
N SER A 101 -7.46 1.86 -14.56
CA SER A 101 -6.12 2.34 -14.89
C SER A 101 -5.21 2.24 -13.65
N PHE A 102 -4.06 1.60 -13.84
CA PHE A 102 -3.04 1.42 -12.80
C PHE A 102 -1.67 1.97 -13.19
N ALA A 103 -1.59 2.76 -14.27
CA ALA A 103 -0.33 3.35 -14.76
C ALA A 103 0.37 4.26 -13.73
N LYS A 104 -0.41 4.89 -12.85
CA LYS A 104 0.07 5.65 -11.68
C LYS A 104 -0.47 4.95 -10.43
N PRO A 105 0.25 3.97 -9.85
CA PRO A 105 -0.29 3.12 -8.78
C PRO A 105 -0.52 3.85 -7.47
N PHE A 106 0.25 4.91 -7.21
CA PHE A 106 0.16 5.72 -6.00
C PHE A 106 -0.48 7.09 -6.27
N CYS A 107 -1.23 7.61 -5.29
CA CYS A 107 -1.87 8.91 -5.34
C CYS A 107 -0.84 10.04 -5.29
N HIS A 108 -0.76 10.88 -6.33
CA HIS A 108 0.23 11.97 -6.38
C HIS A 108 0.05 12.97 -5.22
N THR A 109 -1.19 13.37 -4.90
CA THR A 109 -1.47 14.31 -3.81
C THR A 109 -0.99 13.78 -2.46
N LEU A 110 -1.20 12.47 -2.21
CA LEU A 110 -0.77 11.85 -0.96
C LEU A 110 0.75 11.69 -0.91
N ARG A 111 1.40 11.40 -2.04
CA ARG A 111 2.86 11.41 -2.17
C ARG A 111 3.44 12.79 -1.89
N GLU A 112 2.88 13.86 -2.44
CA GLU A 112 3.32 15.24 -2.17
C GLU A 112 3.24 15.61 -0.69
N LYS A 113 2.17 15.19 0.00
CA LYS A 113 2.02 15.37 1.44
C LYS A 113 3.11 14.60 2.22
N LEU A 114 3.41 13.36 1.83
CA LEU A 114 4.54 12.60 2.39
C LEU A 114 5.87 13.33 2.23
N LEU A 115 6.17 13.81 1.03
CA LEU A 115 7.42 14.53 0.72
C LEU A 115 7.55 15.82 1.55
N LYS A 116 6.48 16.62 1.63
CA LYS A 116 6.46 17.85 2.44
C LYS A 116 6.72 17.57 3.91
N SER A 117 6.09 16.53 4.45
CA SER A 117 6.26 16.16 5.86
C SER A 117 7.68 15.62 6.14
N LEU A 118 8.26 14.83 5.23
CA LEU A 118 9.65 14.38 5.32
C LEU A 118 10.64 15.56 5.36
N ILE A 119 10.44 16.57 4.48
CA ILE A 119 11.22 17.81 4.47
C ILE A 119 11.07 18.56 5.80
N LYS A 120 9.84 18.74 6.27
CA LYS A 120 9.53 19.44 7.53
C LYS A 120 10.25 18.82 8.74
N HIS A 121 10.40 17.50 8.75
CA HIS A 121 11.05 16.76 9.83
C HIS A 121 12.54 16.50 9.60
N SER A 122 13.14 17.02 8.53
CA SER A 122 14.54 16.80 8.16
C SER A 122 14.92 15.32 8.10
N ILE A 123 13.99 14.47 7.64
CA ILE A 123 14.22 13.03 7.49
C ILE A 123 14.84 12.80 6.10
N PRO A 124 15.98 12.10 5.95
CA PRO A 124 16.53 11.76 4.64
C PRO A 124 15.58 10.88 3.83
N PHE A 125 15.35 11.24 2.56
CA PHE A 125 14.43 10.51 1.71
C PHE A 125 14.78 10.57 0.22
N HIS A 126 14.22 9.62 -0.54
CA HIS A 126 14.21 9.59 -1.99
C HIS A 126 12.79 9.85 -2.51
N GLN A 127 12.67 10.85 -3.39
CA GLN A 127 11.37 11.35 -3.82
C GLN A 127 10.61 10.33 -4.70
N ASN A 128 11.32 9.52 -5.49
CA ASN A 128 10.75 8.59 -6.46
C ASN A 128 11.45 7.24 -6.37
N GLY A 129 10.85 6.23 -6.99
CA GLY A 129 11.44 4.90 -7.07
C GLY A 129 10.42 3.84 -7.45
N THR A 130 10.93 2.77 -8.06
CA THR A 130 10.11 1.60 -8.37
C THR A 130 10.21 0.60 -7.23
N TYR A 131 9.07 0.34 -6.57
CA TYR A 131 8.93 -0.71 -5.57
C TYR A 131 8.74 -2.06 -6.27
N LEU A 132 9.62 -3.03 -6.08
CA LEU A 132 9.39 -4.40 -6.51
C LEU A 132 8.67 -5.17 -5.40
N CYS A 133 7.48 -5.68 -5.70
CA CYS A 133 6.71 -6.51 -4.77
C CYS A 133 6.92 -8.00 -5.09
N MET A 134 7.75 -8.68 -4.31
CA MET A 134 7.96 -10.13 -4.42
C MET A 134 6.96 -10.92 -3.58
N GLU A 135 6.84 -12.22 -3.84
CA GLU A 135 5.92 -13.10 -3.11
C GLU A 135 6.39 -13.40 -1.68
N GLY A 136 7.68 -13.68 -1.45
CA GLY A 136 8.17 -14.21 -0.18
C GLY A 136 7.74 -15.67 0.05
N PRO A 137 7.89 -16.20 1.28
CA PRO A 137 8.40 -15.52 2.48
C PRO A 137 9.93 -15.44 2.53
N GLN A 138 10.64 -16.22 1.73
CA GLN A 138 12.10 -16.12 1.65
C GLN A 138 12.50 -14.80 1.01
N PHE A 139 13.61 -14.23 1.48
CA PHE A 139 14.28 -13.15 0.78
C PHE A 139 14.82 -13.61 -0.57
N SER A 140 15.19 -12.65 -1.41
CA SER A 140 15.77 -12.91 -2.73
C SER A 140 17.02 -13.77 -2.63
N THR A 141 17.28 -14.55 -3.68
CA THR A 141 18.65 -15.00 -3.97
C THR A 141 19.48 -13.83 -4.52
N ARG A 142 20.83 -13.91 -4.41
CA ARG A 142 21.71 -12.88 -4.98
C ARG A 142 21.50 -12.68 -6.48
N ALA A 143 21.15 -13.75 -7.20
CA ALA A 143 20.83 -13.69 -8.63
C ALA A 143 19.57 -12.87 -8.91
N GLU A 144 18.52 -13.06 -8.10
CA GLU A 144 17.29 -12.26 -8.19
C GLU A 144 17.54 -10.80 -7.84
N SER A 145 18.25 -10.50 -6.75
CA SER A 145 18.57 -9.11 -6.38
C SER A 145 19.36 -8.41 -7.48
N ASN A 146 20.40 -9.05 -8.02
CA ASN A 146 21.19 -8.49 -9.12
C ASN A 146 20.36 -8.28 -10.41
N LEU A 147 19.42 -9.19 -10.71
CA LEU A 147 18.49 -9.02 -11.82
C LEU A 147 17.58 -7.79 -11.61
N TYR A 148 17.00 -7.65 -10.42
CA TYR A 148 16.11 -6.52 -10.11
C TYR A 148 16.86 -5.19 -10.09
N LYS A 149 18.13 -5.18 -9.66
CA LYS A 149 19.03 -4.03 -9.83
C LYS A 149 19.26 -3.68 -11.29
N ALA A 150 19.56 -4.69 -12.13
CA ALA A 150 19.76 -4.49 -13.55
C ALA A 150 18.50 -3.96 -14.27
N TRP A 151 17.31 -4.27 -13.75
CA TRP A 151 16.04 -3.71 -14.22
C TRP A 151 15.77 -2.28 -13.73
N GLY A 152 16.63 -1.72 -12.87
CA GLY A 152 16.50 -0.36 -12.35
C GLY A 152 15.47 -0.20 -11.22
N MET A 153 15.09 -1.29 -10.56
CA MET A 153 14.22 -1.25 -9.38
C MET A 153 14.92 -0.49 -8.24
N SER A 154 14.16 0.24 -7.41
CA SER A 154 14.72 1.07 -6.33
C SER A 154 14.73 0.36 -4.98
N VAL A 155 13.60 -0.27 -4.64
CA VAL A 155 13.42 -0.96 -3.36
C VAL A 155 12.61 -2.23 -3.56
N ILE A 156 12.77 -3.20 -2.68
CA ILE A 156 12.07 -4.48 -2.70
C ILE A 156 11.31 -4.72 -1.40
N GLY A 157 10.08 -5.19 -1.51
CA GLY A 157 9.27 -5.64 -0.39
C GLY A 157 8.23 -6.66 -0.82
N MET A 158 7.28 -6.98 0.05
CA MET A 158 6.40 -8.14 -0.15
C MET A 158 4.91 -7.82 -0.08
N THR A 159 4.47 -6.56 0.10
CA THR A 159 3.11 -6.29 0.61
C THR A 159 2.28 -5.24 -0.13
N ASN A 160 2.87 -4.29 -0.87
CA ASN A 160 2.11 -3.10 -1.29
C ASN A 160 1.32 -3.25 -2.58
N LEU A 161 1.59 -4.26 -3.41
CA LEU A 161 0.93 -4.37 -4.70
C LEU A 161 -0.58 -4.60 -4.60
N HIS A 162 -0.99 -5.65 -3.90
CA HIS A 162 -2.40 -5.99 -3.71
C HIS A 162 -3.14 -4.88 -2.97
N GLU A 163 -2.49 -4.26 -1.97
CA GLU A 163 -3.04 -3.09 -1.29
C GLU A 163 -3.31 -1.94 -2.26
N ALA A 164 -2.35 -1.61 -3.13
CA ALA A 164 -2.49 -0.51 -4.08
C ALA A 164 -3.56 -0.78 -5.14
N LYS A 165 -3.58 -1.99 -5.72
CA LYS A 165 -4.59 -2.43 -6.70
C LYS A 165 -6.00 -2.36 -6.11
N LEU A 166 -6.19 -2.95 -4.94
CA LEU A 166 -7.49 -3.00 -4.27
C LEU A 166 -7.91 -1.63 -3.74
N ALA A 167 -6.99 -0.81 -3.23
CA ALA A 167 -7.31 0.56 -2.80
C ALA A 167 -7.76 1.42 -3.99
N ARG A 168 -7.13 1.23 -5.16
CA ARG A 168 -7.55 1.86 -6.41
C ARG A 168 -8.96 1.43 -6.82
N GLU A 169 -9.27 0.14 -6.79
CA GLU A 169 -10.63 -0.37 -7.03
C GLU A 169 -11.65 0.10 -5.99
N ALA A 170 -11.24 0.30 -4.74
CA ALA A 170 -12.08 0.87 -3.69
C ALA A 170 -12.21 2.40 -3.79
N GLU A 171 -11.57 3.03 -4.77
CA GLU A 171 -11.49 4.48 -4.96
C GLU A 171 -11.04 5.23 -3.69
N ILE A 172 -9.98 4.70 -3.07
CA ILE A 172 -9.28 5.22 -1.90
C ILE A 172 -7.90 5.70 -2.35
N CYS A 173 -7.48 6.88 -1.90
CA CYS A 173 -6.12 7.36 -2.16
C CYS A 173 -5.11 6.45 -1.46
N TYR A 174 -4.10 5.94 -2.17
CA TYR A 174 -3.10 5.06 -1.59
C TYR A 174 -1.69 5.58 -1.91
N ALA A 175 -0.81 5.59 -0.92
CA ALA A 175 0.61 5.86 -1.10
C ALA A 175 1.44 5.03 -0.12
N THR A 176 2.67 4.73 -0.51
CA THR A 176 3.62 4.00 0.33
C THR A 176 4.67 4.96 0.89
N LEU A 177 4.98 4.82 2.17
CA LEU A 177 6.20 5.28 2.81
C LEU A 177 7.08 4.05 3.05
N ALA A 178 8.08 3.86 2.19
CA ALA A 178 8.97 2.71 2.25
C ALA A 178 10.15 3.02 3.18
N LEU A 179 10.34 2.19 4.19
CA LEU A 179 11.30 2.34 5.28
C LEU A 179 12.47 1.40 4.99
N VAL A 180 13.60 1.93 4.54
CA VAL A 180 14.73 1.11 4.11
C VAL A 180 15.42 0.50 5.32
N THR A 181 15.50 -0.83 5.37
CA THR A 181 16.07 -1.58 6.51
C THR A 181 17.44 -2.17 6.22
N ASP A 182 17.71 -2.47 4.95
CA ASP A 182 18.86 -3.25 4.50
C ASP A 182 19.07 -3.02 2.99
N TYR A 183 20.05 -3.70 2.39
CA TYR A 183 20.34 -3.60 0.95
C TYR A 183 19.82 -4.81 0.17
N ASP A 184 18.97 -5.66 0.74
CA ASP A 184 18.76 -7.00 0.20
C ASP A 184 20.11 -7.73 -0.03
N CYS A 185 20.09 -8.96 -0.53
CA CYS A 185 21.32 -9.76 -0.53
C CYS A 185 22.38 -9.39 -1.62
N TRP A 186 22.22 -8.31 -2.40
CA TRP A 186 23.20 -7.94 -3.44
C TRP A 186 24.46 -7.29 -2.87
N HIS A 187 24.35 -6.60 -1.73
CA HIS A 187 25.45 -5.80 -1.22
C HIS A 187 26.39 -6.65 -0.34
N PRO A 188 27.73 -6.57 -0.52
CA PRO A 188 28.68 -7.39 0.25
C PRO A 188 28.66 -7.11 1.75
N VAL A 189 28.31 -5.88 2.16
CA VAL A 189 28.31 -5.48 3.59
C VAL A 189 27.21 -6.17 4.40
N GLU A 190 26.23 -6.83 3.75
CA GLU A 190 25.22 -7.60 4.47
C GLU A 190 25.77 -8.78 5.28
N GLU A 191 26.95 -9.32 4.94
CA GLU A 191 27.57 -10.41 5.70
C GLU A 191 27.93 -10.01 7.14
N GLU A 192 27.91 -8.70 7.48
CA GLU A 192 28.22 -8.18 8.82
C GLU A 192 27.04 -7.46 9.54
N VAL A 193 25.82 -7.48 8.97
CA VAL A 193 24.69 -6.77 9.57
C VAL A 193 24.12 -7.57 10.75
N LYS A 194 24.59 -7.22 11.95
CA LYS A 194 24.09 -7.73 13.22
C LYS A 194 22.60 -7.37 13.40
N ILE A 195 21.78 -8.30 13.87
CA ILE A 195 20.33 -8.15 14.12
C ILE A 195 20.03 -6.87 14.93
N GLU A 196 20.90 -6.52 15.88
CA GLU A 196 20.76 -5.34 16.72
C GLU A 196 20.72 -4.04 15.91
N LYS A 197 21.52 -3.92 14.84
CA LYS A 197 21.50 -2.74 13.95
C LYS A 197 20.20 -2.64 13.15
N VAL A 198 19.66 -3.78 12.70
CA VAL A 198 18.37 -3.82 11.99
C VAL A 198 17.25 -3.36 12.92
N LEU A 199 17.22 -3.86 14.16
CA LEU A 199 16.23 -3.47 15.16
C LEU A 199 16.31 -1.97 15.50
N GLU A 200 17.51 -1.42 15.62
CA GLU A 200 17.71 0.01 15.86
C GLU A 200 17.18 0.87 14.69
N ILE A 201 17.53 0.49 13.45
CA ILE A 201 17.03 1.13 12.22
C ILE A 201 15.50 1.06 12.17
N MET A 202 14.91 -0.11 12.44
CA MET A 202 13.45 -0.29 12.43
C MET A 202 12.77 0.59 13.47
N LYS A 203 13.33 0.69 14.69
CA LYS A 203 12.78 1.56 15.74
C LYS A 203 12.80 3.02 15.30
N LYS A 204 13.94 3.52 14.83
CA LYS A 204 14.09 4.90 14.33
C LYS A 204 13.17 5.19 13.16
N ASN A 205 13.06 4.26 12.21
CA ASN A 205 12.15 4.36 11.06
C ASN A 205 10.69 4.42 11.51
N THR A 206 10.31 3.63 12.53
CA THR A 206 8.96 3.64 13.08
C THR A 206 8.62 4.98 13.71
N GLU A 207 9.51 5.54 14.54
CA GLU A 207 9.32 6.85 15.17
C GLU A 207 9.20 7.97 14.13
N ASN A 208 10.03 7.93 13.08
CA ASN A 208 9.97 8.89 11.98
C ASN A 208 8.69 8.74 11.15
N ALA A 209 8.27 7.51 10.84
CA ALA A 209 7.03 7.25 10.13
C ALA A 209 5.81 7.75 10.91
N GLN A 210 5.79 7.57 12.24
CA GLN A 210 4.72 8.09 13.11
C GLN A 210 4.62 9.62 13.04
N LYS A 211 5.75 10.35 13.04
CA LYS A 211 5.77 11.81 12.90
C LYS A 211 5.18 12.23 11.55
N VAL A 212 5.67 11.63 10.46
CA VAL A 212 5.23 11.91 9.09
C VAL A 212 3.74 11.63 8.90
N ILE A 213 3.27 10.47 9.37
CA ILE A 213 1.86 10.07 9.23
C ILE A 213 0.94 10.99 10.05
N SER A 214 1.34 11.34 11.27
CA SER A 214 0.55 12.23 12.14
C SER A 214 0.40 13.64 11.57
N ASP A 215 1.45 14.15 10.94
CA ASP A 215 1.44 15.44 10.24
C ASP A 215 0.44 15.45 9.08
N ILE A 216 0.45 14.39 8.26
CA ILE A 216 -0.44 14.28 7.09
C ILE A 216 -1.90 14.11 7.52
N ILE A 217 -2.15 13.34 8.57
CA ILE A 217 -3.51 13.16 9.10
C ILE A 217 -4.07 14.47 9.65
N SER A 218 -3.21 15.37 10.16
CA SER A 218 -3.63 16.66 10.70
C SER A 218 -4.01 17.68 9.61
N GLU A 219 -3.62 17.46 8.36
CA GLU A 219 -3.97 18.34 7.24
C GLU A 219 -5.38 18.08 6.69
N ASP A 220 -6.01 19.13 6.16
CA ASP A 220 -7.27 19.01 5.44
C ASP A 220 -7.09 18.37 4.04
N HIS A 221 -8.14 17.64 3.65
CA HIS A 221 -8.56 17.15 2.33
C HIS A 221 -7.53 16.61 1.31
N ILE A 222 -7.96 15.59 0.56
CA ILE A 222 -7.27 15.06 -0.62
C ILE A 222 -8.24 15.21 -1.80
N ASP A 223 -8.42 16.45 -2.26
CA ASP A 223 -9.45 16.77 -3.26
C ASP A 223 -8.88 16.97 -4.68
N SER A 224 -7.55 16.95 -4.84
CA SER A 224 -6.90 17.25 -6.12
C SER A 224 -6.54 16.03 -6.99
N CYS A 225 -7.02 14.83 -6.66
CA CYS A 225 -6.66 13.61 -7.42
C CYS A 225 -7.89 12.83 -7.93
N GLU A 226 -7.64 11.99 -8.94
CA GLU A 226 -8.65 11.16 -9.60
C GLU A 226 -8.92 9.82 -8.87
N CYS A 227 -8.26 9.55 -7.74
CA CYS A 227 -8.42 8.27 -7.04
C CYS A 227 -9.87 8.02 -6.62
N SER A 228 -10.58 9.08 -6.24
CA SER A 228 -11.97 9.00 -5.77
C SER A 228 -12.99 8.75 -6.88
N THR A 229 -12.57 8.78 -8.15
CA THR A 229 -13.41 8.55 -9.33
C THR A 229 -12.85 7.45 -10.23
N ALA A 230 -11.91 6.66 -9.72
CA ALA A 230 -11.15 5.72 -10.53
C ALA A 230 -12.02 4.61 -11.15
N LEU A 231 -13.18 4.30 -10.57
CA LEU A 231 -14.11 3.33 -11.16
C LEU A 231 -15.02 3.92 -12.25
N ARG A 232 -15.13 5.26 -12.34
CA ARG A 232 -16.16 5.97 -13.13
C ARG A 232 -16.37 5.39 -14.52
N ASN A 233 -15.27 5.11 -15.22
CA ASN A 233 -15.26 4.57 -16.59
C ASN A 233 -14.60 3.17 -16.67
N ALA A 234 -14.39 2.51 -15.53
CA ALA A 234 -13.66 1.24 -15.48
C ALA A 234 -14.58 0.02 -15.59
N ILE A 235 -15.85 0.13 -15.17
CA ILE A 235 -16.78 -1.00 -15.20
C ILE A 235 -17.35 -1.16 -16.61
N VAL A 236 -17.12 -2.34 -17.21
CA VAL A 236 -17.53 -2.67 -18.57
C VAL A 236 -18.89 -3.36 -18.59
N THR A 237 -19.17 -4.22 -17.61
CA THR A 237 -20.44 -4.96 -17.57
C THR A 237 -21.60 -3.99 -17.31
N PRO A 238 -22.65 -3.96 -18.16
CA PRO A 238 -23.82 -3.12 -17.93
C PRO A 238 -24.54 -3.48 -16.62
N ARG A 239 -25.04 -2.47 -15.90
CA ARG A 239 -25.73 -2.64 -14.61
C ARG A 239 -26.88 -3.65 -14.62
N SER A 240 -27.56 -3.82 -15.76
CA SER A 240 -28.65 -4.78 -15.96
C SER A 240 -28.22 -6.25 -15.96
N HIS A 241 -26.92 -6.53 -16.08
CA HIS A 241 -26.35 -7.88 -16.16
C HIS A 241 -25.56 -8.27 -14.91
N TRP A 242 -25.55 -7.42 -13.87
CA TRP A 242 -24.83 -7.72 -12.64
C TRP A 242 -25.56 -8.80 -11.85
N PRO A 243 -24.93 -9.93 -11.52
CA PRO A 243 -25.53 -10.92 -10.64
C PRO A 243 -25.79 -10.31 -9.27
N GLU A 244 -26.96 -10.57 -8.69
CA GLU A 244 -27.39 -9.95 -7.44
C GLU A 244 -26.45 -10.27 -6.27
N GLU A 245 -25.98 -11.52 -6.19
CA GLU A 245 -25.02 -11.95 -5.17
C GLU A 245 -23.71 -11.14 -5.24
N THR A 246 -23.14 -11.00 -6.44
CA THR A 246 -21.93 -10.22 -6.69
C THR A 246 -22.16 -8.73 -6.40
N TYR A 247 -23.31 -8.19 -6.80
CA TYR A 247 -23.67 -6.80 -6.51
C TYR A 247 -23.73 -6.54 -5.00
N GLN A 248 -24.43 -7.38 -4.23
CA GLN A 248 -24.54 -7.21 -2.78
C GLN A 248 -23.17 -7.30 -2.09
N LYS A 249 -22.31 -8.21 -2.56
CA LYS A 249 -20.93 -8.35 -2.09
C LYS A 249 -20.07 -7.11 -2.34
N LEU A 250 -20.27 -6.43 -3.48
CA LEU A 250 -19.46 -5.29 -3.91
C LEU A 250 -20.13 -3.93 -3.68
N LYS A 251 -21.34 -3.90 -3.13
CA LYS A 251 -22.18 -2.70 -3.06
C LYS A 251 -21.45 -1.45 -2.55
N PRO A 252 -20.70 -1.46 -1.44
CA PRO A 252 -19.97 -0.27 -0.96
C PRO A 252 -18.93 0.29 -1.95
N LEU A 253 -18.37 -0.55 -2.82
CA LEU A 253 -17.45 -0.15 -3.88
C LEU A 253 -18.19 0.48 -5.06
N LEU A 254 -19.42 0.01 -5.34
CA LEU A 254 -20.22 0.38 -6.51
C LEU A 254 -21.09 1.63 -6.30
N LEU A 255 -21.45 1.97 -5.06
CA LEU A 255 -22.36 3.10 -4.76
C LEU A 255 -21.92 4.43 -5.40
N ARG A 256 -20.62 4.73 -5.41
CA ARG A 256 -20.12 5.98 -6.00
C ARG A 256 -20.24 5.95 -7.53
N TRP A 257 -19.94 4.81 -8.14
CA TRP A 257 -20.11 4.62 -9.58
C TRP A 257 -21.58 4.75 -10.00
N GLU A 258 -22.51 4.13 -9.26
CA GLU A 258 -23.96 4.22 -9.52
C GLU A 258 -24.44 5.68 -9.46
N LYS A 259 -24.04 6.41 -8.40
CA LYS A 259 -24.33 7.84 -8.25
C LYS A 259 -23.82 8.68 -9.43
N PHE A 260 -22.61 8.43 -9.91
CA PHE A 260 -22.03 9.19 -11.03
C PHE A 260 -22.70 8.89 -12.37
N ASN A 261 -23.19 7.66 -12.57
CA ASN A 261 -23.77 7.21 -13.83
C ASN A 261 -25.31 7.26 -13.84
N GLY A 262 -25.92 7.85 -12.79
CA GLY A 262 -27.37 8.01 -12.67
C GLY A 262 -28.13 6.68 -12.59
N LYS A 263 -27.55 5.70 -11.89
CA LYS A 263 -28.12 4.37 -11.69
C LYS A 263 -28.64 4.18 -10.27
#